data_AF-A0A7T2X125-F1
#
_entry.id   AF-A0A7T2X125-F1
#
_cell.length_a   1.000
_cell.length_b   1.000
_cell.length_c   1.000
_cell.angle_alpha   90.00
_cell.angle_beta   90.00
_cell.angle_gamma   90.00
#
_symmetry.space_group_name_H-M   'P 1'
#
loop_
_entity.id
_entity.type
_entity.pdbx_description
1 polymer ?
#
loop_
_entity_poly.entity_id
_entity_poly.type
_entity_poly.pdbx_seq_one_letter_code
_entity_poly.pdbx_strand_id
1 'polypeptide(L)' 'MVGRAHRVAAQVRAGTFWINGYKTIHVSSPFGGYGMSGYGRSSGVEALYEYTQTKSVWVETAAAPATAFGYQ' A
#
# COMPACT_ATOMS: atom_id res chain seq x y z
N MET A 1 -16.79 -17.80 -17.55
CA MET A 1 -17.44 -16.76 -16.71
C MET A 1 -16.43 -15.86 -15.98
N VAL A 2 -15.36 -16.41 -15.40
CA VAL A 2 -14.28 -15.67 -14.70
C VAL A 2 -13.69 -14.52 -15.52
N GLY A 3 -13.36 -14.71 -16.80
CA GLY A 3 -12.77 -13.64 -17.62
C GLY A 3 -13.64 -12.38 -17.77
N ARG A 4 -14.97 -12.52 -17.81
CA ARG A 4 -15.89 -11.37 -17.81
C ARG A 4 -15.87 -10.66 -16.46
N ALA A 5 -15.89 -11.44 -15.37
CA ALA A 5 -15.90 -10.89 -14.02
C ALA A 5 -14.62 -10.10 -13.72
N HIS A 6 -13.44 -10.57 -14.15
CA HIS A 6 -12.19 -9.80 -14.02
C HIS A 6 -12.21 -8.49 -14.82
N ARG A 7 -12.76 -8.49 -16.04
CA ARG A 7 -12.88 -7.24 -16.83
C ARG A 7 -13.77 -6.21 -16.13
N VAL A 8 -14.88 -6.65 -15.54
CA VAL A 8 -15.75 -5.76 -14.76
C VAL A 8 -15.03 -5.28 -13.50
N ALA A 9 -14.40 -6.18 -12.74
CA ALA A 9 -13.66 -5.83 -11.53
C ALA A 9 -12.57 -4.78 -11.80
N ALA A 10 -11.86 -4.88 -12.94
CA ALA A 10 -10.83 -3.93 -13.34
C ALA A 10 -11.37 -2.52 -13.69
N GLN A 11 -12.65 -2.40 -14.05
CA GLN A 11 -13.28 -1.13 -14.41
C GLN A 11 -13.99 -0.46 -13.22
N VAL A 12 -14.28 -1.20 -12.15
CA VAL A 12 -14.99 -0.69 -11.00
C VAL A 12 -14.03 -0.04 -10.01
N ARG A 13 -14.33 1.21 -9.65
CA ARG A 13 -13.59 1.99 -8.66
C ARG A 13 -14.02 1.58 -7.24
N ALA A 14 -13.46 0.48 -6.74
CA ALA A 14 -13.72 -0.05 -5.40
C ALA A 14 -12.42 -0.51 -4.72
N GLY A 15 -12.38 -0.49 -3.38
CA GLY A 15 -11.23 -1.01 -2.63
C GLY A 15 -11.25 -2.53 -2.45
N THR A 16 -12.41 -3.18 -2.63
CA THR A 16 -12.54 -4.64 -2.68
C THR A 16 -13.67 -5.03 -3.63
N PHE A 17 -13.46 -6.07 -4.44
CA PHE A 17 -14.46 -6.59 -5.38
C PHE A 17 -14.53 -8.12 -5.25
N TRP A 18 -15.73 -8.66 -4.96
CA TRP A 18 -15.95 -10.09 -4.87
C TRP A 18 -16.59 -10.63 -6.15
N ILE A 19 -16.07 -11.76 -6.65
CA ILE A 19 -16.64 -12.48 -7.80
C ILE A 19 -17.30 -13.75 -7.27
N ASN A 20 -18.61 -13.90 -7.49
CA ASN A 20 -19.39 -15.07 -7.08
C ASN A 20 -19.24 -15.44 -5.58
N GLY A 21 -19.01 -14.45 -4.73
CA GLY A 21 -18.89 -14.58 -3.29
C GLY A 21 -19.20 -13.25 -2.62
N TYR A 22 -19.29 -13.24 -1.30
CA TYR A 22 -19.56 -12.04 -0.54
C TYR A 22 -18.96 -12.15 0.86
N LYS A 23 -18.37 -11.05 1.35
CA LYS A 23 -17.71 -10.96 2.67
C LYS A 23 -16.61 -11.99 2.94
N THR A 24 -16.08 -12.63 1.90
CA THR A 24 -14.84 -13.39 2.02
C THR A 24 -13.69 -12.41 2.23
N ILE A 25 -13.19 -12.35 3.46
CA ILE A 25 -12.14 -11.43 3.90
C ILE A 25 -11.02 -12.24 4.55
N HIS A 26 -9.79 -11.76 4.40
CA HIS A 26 -8.61 -12.36 5.04
C HIS A 26 -7.69 -11.25 5.51
N VAL A 27 -7.11 -11.40 6.71
CA VAL A 27 -6.31 -10.35 7.36
C VAL A 27 -5.06 -9.96 6.56
N SER A 28 -4.54 -10.87 5.72
CA SER A 28 -3.39 -10.59 4.87
C SER A 28 -3.73 -9.77 3.62
N SER A 29 -5.02 -9.59 3.30
CA SER A 29 -5.46 -8.85 2.11
C SER A 29 -5.88 -7.44 2.51
N PRO A 30 -5.47 -6.39 1.78
CA PRO A 30 -5.87 -5.02 2.10
C PRO A 30 -7.38 -4.84 2.01
N PHE A 31 -7.95 -4.18 3.01
CA PHE A 31 -9.36 -3.81 3.04
C PHE A 31 -9.49 -2.30 3.23
N GLY A 32 -10.41 -1.68 2.48
CA GLY A 32 -10.62 -0.24 2.53
C GLY A 32 -11.52 0.28 1.42
N GLY A 33 -11.81 1.57 1.50
CA GLY A 33 -12.69 2.27 0.56
C GLY A 33 -12.00 2.74 -0.72
N TYR A 34 -12.82 3.29 -1.62
CA TYR A 34 -12.41 4.08 -2.76
C TYR A 34 -13.24 5.37 -2.85
N GLY A 35 -12.61 6.53 -3.07
CA GLY A 35 -13.29 7.81 -3.18
C GLY A 35 -13.86 8.28 -1.83
N MET A 36 -15.14 8.69 -1.82
CA MET A 36 -15.78 9.24 -0.62
C MET A 36 -16.00 8.23 0.52
N SER A 37 -15.79 6.93 0.29
CA SER A 37 -15.90 5.91 1.35
C SER A 37 -14.70 5.90 2.31
N GLY A 38 -13.68 6.73 2.09
CA GLY A 38 -12.50 6.86 2.95
C GLY A 38 -11.16 6.56 2.26
N TYR A 39 -10.08 6.81 2.99
CA TYR A 39 -8.70 6.68 2.56
C TYR A 39 -7.94 5.65 3.43
N GLY A 40 -6.82 5.14 2.93
CA GLY A 40 -6.01 4.13 3.64
C GLY A 40 -6.54 2.69 3.49
N ARG A 41 -5.89 1.76 4.22
CA ARG A 41 -6.21 0.33 4.28
C ARG A 41 -6.04 -0.19 5.71
N SER A 42 -6.92 -1.10 6.14
CA SER A 42 -6.96 -1.62 7.52
C SER A 42 -6.52 -3.10 7.67
N SER A 43 -6.03 -3.71 6.60
CA SER A 43 -5.48 -5.08 6.60
C SER A 43 -4.33 -5.18 5.57
N GLY A 44 -3.66 -6.32 5.51
CA GLY A 44 -2.49 -6.50 4.66
C GLY A 44 -1.26 -5.72 5.14
N VAL A 45 -0.22 -5.71 4.31
CA VAL A 45 1.02 -4.97 4.59
C VAL A 45 0.78 -3.46 4.57
N GLU A 46 -0.22 -3.02 3.82
CA GLU A 46 -0.63 -1.63 3.70
C GLU A 46 -1.08 -1.06 5.05
N ALA A 47 -1.75 -1.85 5.88
CA ALA A 47 -2.11 -1.42 7.22
C ALA A 47 -0.89 -1.24 8.12
N LEU A 48 0.14 -2.10 7.98
CA LEU A 48 1.38 -1.95 8.75
C LEU A 48 2.07 -0.62 8.42
N TYR A 49 2.04 -0.19 7.16
CA TYR A 49 2.60 1.10 6.77
C TYR A 49 1.89 2.28 7.43
N GLU A 50 0.60 2.19 7.72
CA GLU A 50 -0.14 3.24 8.45
C GLU A 50 0.33 3.38 9.91
N TYR A 51 0.86 2.31 10.50
CA TYR A 51 1.38 2.29 11.88
C TYR A 51 2.90 2.42 11.97
N THR A 52 3.59 2.64 10.85
CA THR A 52 5.05 2.79 10.82
C THR A 52 5.44 4.11 10.19
N GLN A 53 6.63 4.61 10.54
CA GLN A 53 7.19 5.83 9.97
C GLN A 53 8.50 5.52 9.26
N THR A 54 8.62 5.96 8.01
CA THR A 54 9.88 5.83 7.26
C THR A 54 10.91 6.83 7.79
N LYS A 55 12.11 6.35 8.10
CA LYS A 55 13.26 7.18 8.50
C LYS A 55 14.43 6.90 7.58
N SER A 56 14.98 7.93 6.94
CA SER A 56 16.22 7.83 6.19
C SER A 56 17.41 8.14 7.12
N VAL A 57 18.42 7.27 7.13
CA VAL A 57 19.64 7.43 7.91
C VAL A 57 20.83 7.21 6.99
N TRP A 58 21.76 8.16 6.99
CA TRP A 58 22.98 8.12 6.19
C TRP A 58 24.18 8.15 7.13
N VAL A 59 25.19 7.35 6.83
CA VAL A 59 26.43 7.28 7.60
C VAL A 59 27.60 7.36 6.63
N GLU A 60 28.47 8.35 6.84
CA GLU A 60 29.79 8.41 6.20
C GLU A 60 30.79 7.64 7.07
N THR A 61 31.54 6.74 6.46
CA THR A 61 32.43 5.80 7.16
C THR A 61 33.91 6.03 6.84
N ALA A 62 34.23 6.93 5.92
CA ALA A 62 35.60 7.29 5.58
C ALA A 62 36.31 8.03 6.73
N ALA A 63 37.59 7.73 6.94
CA ALA A 63 38.43 8.44 7.90
C ALA A 63 38.64 9.93 7.54
N ALA A 64 38.59 10.25 6.24
CA ALA A 64 38.62 11.61 5.70
C ALA A 64 37.56 11.71 4.58
N PRO A 65 36.39 12.31 4.83
CA PRO A 65 35.32 12.38 3.86
C PRO A 65 35.64 13.37 2.73
N ALA A 66 35.38 12.95 1.48
CA ALA A 66 35.71 13.74 0.29
C ALA A 66 34.80 14.97 0.11
N THR A 67 33.62 14.99 0.74
CA THR A 67 32.69 16.11 0.69
C THR A 67 31.93 16.16 2.01
N ALA A 68 31.81 17.35 2.60
CA ALA A 68 30.99 17.51 3.79
C ALA A 68 29.52 17.25 3.45
N PHE A 69 28.77 16.58 4.34
CA PHE A 69 27.32 16.43 4.21
C PHE A 69 26.64 17.81 4.29
N GLY A 70 26.57 18.48 3.15
CA GLY A 70 25.93 19.76 2.96
C GLY A 70 25.78 19.98 1.47
N TYR A 71 24.59 20.38 1.03
CA TYR A 71 24.40 20.88 -0.31
C TYR A 71 25.41 22.03 -0.52
N GLN A 72 26.40 21.80 -1.39
CA GLN A 72 27.16 22.90 -2.01
C GLN A 72 26.32 23.53 -3.11
#